data_AF-A0A6L9QG86-F1
#
_entry.id   AF-A0A6L9QG86-F1
#
_cell.length_a   1.000
_cell.length_b   1.000
_cell.length_c   1.000
_cell.angle_alpha   90.00
_cell.angle_beta   90.00
_cell.angle_gamma   90.00
#
_symmetry.space_group_name_H-M   'P 1'
#
loop_
_entity.id
_entity.type
_entity.pdbx_description
1 polymer ?
#
loop_
_entity_poly.entity_id
_entity_poly.type
_entity_poly.pdbx_seq_one_letter_code
_entity_poly.pdbx_strand_id
1 'polypeptide(L)'
;MNTIAAGAERAVPAELPEPGVRTAPPPAVQRIHRARWTILGVLLAGAATVLMVTLGPLRPAVSALGHMRWEFLPALILLCLLHYVFSAIALRGAAGRPLPLVATTLAQFTASAANRITPGGLGAAAVNTRYLVCRGLPLPRAAVAVAVLQVAGAPADLLLLGAVVA
;
A
#
# COMPACT_ATOMS: atom_id res chain seq x y z
N MET A 1 68.88 -27.31 -11.38
CA MET A 1 67.60 -28.06 -11.37
C MET A 1 66.79 -27.53 -10.19
N ASN A 2 65.50 -27.25 -10.43
CA ASN A 2 64.48 -26.71 -9.50
C ASN A 2 64.46 -25.16 -9.46
N THR A 3 63.85 -24.43 -10.39
CA THR A 3 62.40 -24.26 -10.68
C THR A 3 61.53 -24.09 -9.43
N ILE A 4 61.09 -22.86 -9.13
CA ILE A 4 59.69 -22.43 -8.99
C ILE A 4 59.67 -20.89 -8.92
N ALA A 5 58.91 -20.31 -9.83
CA ALA A 5 58.86 -18.89 -10.16
C ALA A 5 58.11 -18.10 -9.08
N ALA A 6 58.71 -16.97 -8.69
CA ALA A 6 58.08 -15.91 -7.92
C ALA A 6 56.84 -15.38 -8.68
N GLY A 7 55.79 -15.09 -7.91
CA GLY A 7 54.49 -14.70 -8.41
C GLY A 7 54.55 -13.46 -9.29
N ALA A 8 54.19 -13.67 -10.56
CA ALA A 8 53.71 -12.59 -11.41
C ALA A 8 52.35 -12.15 -10.87
N GLU A 9 52.33 -11.00 -10.20
CA GLU A 9 51.11 -10.25 -9.93
C GLU A 9 50.37 -10.05 -11.26
N ARG A 10 49.28 -10.77 -11.43
CA ARG A 10 48.35 -10.51 -12.51
C ARG A 10 47.71 -9.16 -12.22
N ALA A 11 47.97 -8.21 -13.10
CA ALA A 11 47.21 -6.99 -13.24
C ALA A 11 45.71 -7.34 -13.15
N VAL A 12 45.05 -6.83 -12.11
CA VAL A 12 43.60 -6.84 -11.97
C VAL A 12 43.05 -6.00 -13.12
N PRO A 13 42.34 -6.56 -14.11
CA PRO A 13 41.63 -5.75 -15.07
C PRO A 13 40.53 -5.03 -14.30
N ALA A 14 40.47 -3.70 -14.44
CA ALA A 14 39.36 -2.91 -13.98
C ALA A 14 38.06 -3.47 -14.59
N GLU A 15 37.26 -4.18 -13.79
CA GLU A 15 35.90 -4.53 -14.15
C GLU A 15 35.11 -3.22 -14.31
N LEU A 16 34.84 -2.88 -15.57
CA LEU A 16 33.91 -1.84 -15.94
C LEU A 16 32.50 -2.28 -15.48
N PRO A 17 31.69 -1.38 -14.88
CA PRO A 17 30.31 -1.70 -14.53
C PRO A 17 29.51 -2.12 -15.77
N GLU A 18 29.17 -3.39 -15.86
CA GLU A 18 28.26 -3.95 -16.87
C GLU A 18 26.91 -3.20 -16.85
N PRO A 19 26.54 -2.45 -17.90
CA PRO A 19 25.27 -1.78 -18.00
C PRO A 19 24.22 -2.80 -18.44
N GLY A 20 23.74 -3.61 -17.51
CA GLY A 20 22.95 -4.77 -17.91
C GLY A 20 22.27 -5.57 -16.82
N VAL A 21 21.76 -4.94 -15.75
CA VAL A 21 20.73 -5.60 -14.92
C VAL A 21 19.45 -5.68 -15.75
N ARG A 22 19.38 -6.66 -16.66
CA ARG A 22 18.14 -7.13 -17.24
C ARG A 22 17.34 -7.75 -16.09
N THR A 23 16.36 -7.02 -15.59
CA THR A 23 15.29 -7.63 -14.79
C THR A 23 14.60 -8.65 -15.68
N ALA A 24 14.90 -9.94 -15.48
CA ALA A 24 14.21 -11.02 -16.18
C ALA A 24 12.69 -10.83 -15.99
N PRO A 25 11.87 -10.91 -17.05
CA PRO A 25 10.42 -10.87 -16.89
C PRO A 25 10.01 -12.03 -15.97
N PRO A 26 9.11 -11.82 -15.00
CA PRO A 26 8.69 -12.88 -14.08
C PRO A 26 8.10 -14.05 -14.89
N PRO A 27 8.37 -15.30 -14.47
CA PRO A 27 7.94 -16.49 -15.21
C PRO A 27 6.42 -16.47 -15.42
N ALA A 28 5.97 -16.78 -16.63
CA ALA A 28 4.57 -16.68 -17.06
C ALA A 28 3.59 -17.43 -16.13
N VAL A 29 4.05 -18.52 -15.51
CA VAL A 29 3.33 -19.33 -14.51
C VAL A 29 2.90 -18.49 -13.29
N GLN A 30 3.75 -17.55 -12.85
CA GLN A 30 3.50 -16.69 -11.70
C GLN A 30 2.47 -15.58 -12.01
N ARG A 31 2.34 -15.22 -13.29
CA ARG A 31 1.37 -14.23 -13.80
C ARG A 31 -0.03 -14.85 -13.91
N ILE A 32 -0.11 -16.10 -14.38
CA ILE A 32 -1.36 -16.87 -14.51
C ILE A 32 -1.94 -17.21 -13.14
N HIS A 33 -1.09 -17.61 -12.18
CA HIS A 33 -1.55 -17.87 -10.81
C HIS A 33 -2.12 -16.59 -10.17
N ARG A 34 -1.42 -15.45 -10.25
CA ARG A 34 -1.94 -14.17 -9.76
C ARG A 34 -3.27 -13.77 -10.42
N ALA A 35 -3.40 -13.97 -11.74
CA ALA A 35 -4.64 -13.70 -12.47
C ALA A 35 -5.82 -14.57 -11.99
N ARG A 36 -5.58 -15.87 -11.73
CA ARG A 36 -6.61 -16.79 -11.23
C ARG A 36 -7.10 -16.41 -9.83
N TRP A 37 -6.20 -15.99 -8.95
CA TRP A 37 -6.56 -15.53 -7.61
C TRP A 37 -7.26 -14.16 -7.62
N THR A 38 -6.89 -13.25 -8.53
CA THR A 38 -7.63 -11.99 -8.71
C THR A 38 -9.03 -12.22 -9.30
N ILE A 39 -9.18 -13.14 -10.26
CA ILE A 39 -10.48 -13.47 -10.86
C ILE A 39 -11.37 -14.14 -9.81
N LEU A 40 -10.83 -15.07 -9.02
CA LEU A 40 -11.56 -15.71 -7.93
C LEU A 40 -11.99 -14.69 -6.86
N GLY A 41 -11.12 -13.74 -6.51
CA GLY A 41 -11.45 -12.64 -5.58
C GLY A 41 -12.55 -11.72 -6.11
N VAL A 42 -12.51 -11.36 -7.40
CA VAL A 42 -13.56 -10.57 -8.06
C VAL A 42 -14.89 -11.33 -8.11
N LEU A 43 -14.85 -12.63 -8.41
CA LEU A 43 -16.04 -13.48 -8.41
C LEU A 43 -16.64 -13.63 -7.00
N LEU A 44 -15.80 -13.79 -5.97
CA LEU A 44 -16.27 -13.87 -4.59
C LEU A 44 -16.86 -12.55 -4.10
N ALA A 45 -16.23 -11.41 -4.43
CA ALA A 45 -16.74 -10.09 -4.10
C ALA A 45 -18.05 -9.79 -4.83
N GLY A 46 -18.14 -10.16 -6.11
CA GLY A 46 -19.38 -10.08 -6.89
C GLY A 46 -20.48 -10.96 -6.28
N ALA A 47 -20.16 -12.21 -5.93
CA ALA A 47 -21.10 -13.13 -5.28
C ALA A 47 -21.55 -12.63 -3.91
N ALA A 48 -20.65 -12.06 -3.10
CA ALA A 48 -20.98 -11.46 -1.81
C ALA A 48 -21.86 -10.21 -1.95
N THR A 49 -21.61 -9.39 -2.98
CA THR A 49 -22.44 -8.21 -3.29
C THR A 49 -23.83 -8.63 -3.72
N VAL A 50 -23.93 -9.62 -4.62
CA VAL A 50 -25.21 -10.18 -5.05
C VAL A 50 -25.94 -10.84 -3.87
N LEU A 51 -25.23 -11.58 -3.02
CA LEU A 51 -25.78 -12.21 -1.82
C LEU A 51 -26.28 -11.17 -0.80
N MET A 52 -25.55 -10.07 -0.60
CA MET A 52 -25.98 -8.95 0.24
C MET A 52 -27.23 -8.24 -0.30
N VAL A 53 -27.37 -8.15 -1.63
CA VAL A 53 -28.57 -7.59 -2.27
C VAL A 53 -29.75 -8.55 -2.14
N THR A 54 -29.53 -9.87 -2.30
CA THR A 54 -30.61 -10.87 -2.28
C THR A 54 -31.08 -11.25 -0.88
N LEU A 55 -30.25 -11.12 0.15
CA LEU A 55 -30.61 -11.43 1.55
C LEU A 55 -31.51 -10.37 2.22
N GLY A 56 -31.81 -9.25 1.56
CA GLY A 56 -32.70 -8.21 2.08
C GLY A 56 -32.19 -7.19 3.13
N PRO A 57 -30.92 -7.16 3.61
CA PRO A 57 -30.47 -6.15 4.58
C PRO A 57 -30.39 -4.72 4.02
N LEU A 58 -30.56 -4.52 2.71
CA LEU A 58 -30.63 -3.19 2.10
C LEU A 58 -31.89 -2.41 2.50
N ARG A 59 -33.01 -3.08 2.78
CA ARG A 59 -34.26 -2.41 3.19
C ARG A 59 -34.09 -1.60 4.49
N PRO A 60 -33.58 -2.19 5.58
CA PRO A 60 -33.31 -1.42 6.80
C PRO A 60 -32.25 -0.33 6.62
N ALA A 61 -31.21 -0.56 5.80
CA ALA A 61 -30.20 0.46 5.48
C ALA A 61 -30.80 1.66 4.72
N VAL A 62 -31.72 1.42 3.79
CA VAL A 62 -32.44 2.46 3.04
C VAL A 62 -33.43 3.21 3.93
N SER A 63 -34.13 2.54 4.85
CA SER A 63 -34.98 3.23 5.82
C SER A 63 -34.18 4.06 6.84
N ALA A 64 -32.94 3.65 7.15
CA ALA A 64 -32.04 4.40 8.02
C ALA A 64 -31.54 5.69 7.36
N LEU A 65 -31.34 5.70 6.03
CA LEU A 65 -31.02 6.91 5.27
C LEU A 65 -32.13 7.98 5.40
N GLY A 66 -33.40 7.57 5.51
CA GLY A 66 -34.52 8.49 5.73
C GLY A 66 -34.54 9.14 7.12
N HIS A 67 -33.95 8.49 8.13
CA HIS A 67 -33.83 9.02 9.50
C HIS A 67 -32.48 9.69 9.76
N MET A 68 -31.61 9.75 8.75
CA MET A 68 -30.27 10.27 8.93
C MET A 68 -30.31 11.79 9.10
N ARG A 69 -29.72 12.28 10.18
CA ARG A 69 -29.58 13.72 10.44
C ARG A 69 -28.54 14.30 9.48
N TRP A 70 -29.01 14.78 8.33
CA TRP A 70 -28.20 15.37 7.26
C TRP A 70 -27.31 16.53 7.72
N GLU A 71 -27.66 17.17 8.85
CA GLU A 71 -26.85 18.19 9.53
C GLU A 71 -25.42 17.73 9.85
N PHE A 72 -25.22 16.44 10.15
CA PHE A 72 -23.89 15.90 10.45
C PHE A 72 -23.10 15.48 9.22
N LEU A 73 -23.74 15.39 8.05
CA LEU A 73 -23.08 15.00 6.82
C LEU A 73 -21.88 15.90 6.47
N PRO A 74 -21.97 17.25 6.52
CA PRO A 74 -20.81 18.11 6.26
C PRO A 74 -19.69 17.91 7.28
N ALA A 75 -20.02 17.75 8.56
CA ALA A 75 -19.02 17.48 9.61
C ALA A 75 -18.31 16.14 9.38
N LEU A 76 -19.04 15.11 8.96
CA LEU A 76 -18.49 13.79 8.65
C LEU A 76 -17.59 13.84 7.40
N ILE A 77 -18.03 14.55 6.35
CA ILE A 77 -17.20 14.77 5.14
C ILE A 77 -15.91 15.49 5.51
N LEU A 78 -15.99 16.54 6.33
CA LEU A 78 -14.81 17.27 6.79
C LEU A 78 -13.87 16.35 7.57
N LEU A 79 -14.40 15.55 8.50
CA LEU A 79 -13.61 14.60 9.29
C LEU A 79 -12.94 13.54 8.41
N CYS A 80 -13.64 13.03 7.38
CA CYS A 80 -13.09 12.12 6.38
C CYS A 80 -11.94 12.77 5.59
N LEU A 81 -12.11 14.01 5.13
CA LEU A 81 -11.03 14.73 4.44
C LEU A 81 -9.84 14.94 5.36
N LEU A 82 -10.08 15.32 6.61
CA LEU A 82 -9.05 15.56 7.60
C LEU A 82 -8.29 14.27 7.94
N HIS A 83 -8.96 13.12 7.99
CA HIS A 83 -8.33 11.82 8.13
C HIS A 83 -7.29 11.56 7.04
N TYR A 84 -7.62 11.82 5.76
CA TYR A 84 -6.64 11.64 4.68
C TYR A 84 -5.48 12.63 4.75
N VAL A 85 -5.73 13.85 5.24
CA VAL A 85 -4.66 14.84 5.48
C VAL A 85 -3.73 14.39 6.60
N PHE A 86 -4.25 13.92 7.73
CA PHE A 86 -3.43 13.39 8.82
C PHE A 86 -2.65 12.15 8.41
N SER A 87 -3.27 11.26 7.65
CA SER A 87 -2.60 10.08 7.08
C SER A 87 -1.45 10.48 6.15
N ALA A 88 -1.64 11.54 5.34
CA ALA A 88 -0.58 12.09 4.51
C ALA A 88 0.56 12.72 5.32
N ILE A 89 0.24 13.38 6.44
CA ILE A 89 1.25 13.91 7.37
C ILE A 89 2.04 12.77 8.01
N ALA A 90 1.37 11.70 8.44
CA ALA A 90 2.02 10.52 8.99
C ALA A 90 2.98 9.88 7.97
N LEU A 91 2.56 9.74 6.70
CA LEU A 91 3.44 9.25 5.64
C LEU A 91 4.63 10.19 5.37
N ARG A 92 4.42 11.51 5.43
CA ARG A 92 5.52 12.51 5.32
C ARG A 92 6.53 12.36 6.44
N GLY A 93 6.05 12.17 7.68
CA GLY A 93 6.89 11.90 8.84
C GLY A 93 7.68 10.60 8.69
N ALA A 94 7.01 9.52 8.30
CA ALA A 94 7.65 8.21 8.08
C ALA A 94 8.68 8.24 6.94
N ALA A 95 8.45 9.05 5.90
CA ALA A 95 9.38 9.19 4.78
C ALA A 95 10.61 10.07 5.11
N GLY A 96 10.57 10.85 6.20
CA GLY A 96 11.69 11.70 6.64
C GLY A 96 12.08 12.80 5.65
N ARG A 97 11.19 13.19 4.73
CA ARG A 97 11.46 14.22 3.73
C ARG A 97 10.22 15.02 3.35
N PRO A 98 10.38 16.27 2.87
CA PRO A 98 9.25 17.07 2.43
C PRO A 98 8.62 16.46 1.18
N LEU A 99 7.40 15.91 1.32
CA LEU A 99 6.52 15.55 0.21
C LEU A 99 5.41 16.59 0.08
N PRO A 100 4.89 16.84 -1.13
CA PRO A 100 3.76 17.74 -1.35
C PRO A 100 2.51 17.16 -0.69
N LEU A 101 1.87 17.95 0.17
CA LEU A 101 0.73 17.52 0.97
C LEU A 101 -0.43 17.02 0.10
N VAL A 102 -0.87 17.83 -0.87
CA VAL A 102 -2.02 17.53 -1.73
C VAL A 102 -1.85 16.20 -2.47
N ALA A 103 -0.69 15.99 -3.12
CA ALA A 103 -0.44 14.74 -3.84
C ALA A 103 -0.32 13.53 -2.89
N THR A 104 0.19 13.76 -1.67
CA THR A 104 0.28 12.69 -0.65
C THR A 104 -1.10 12.32 -0.11
N THR A 105 -2.00 13.29 0.07
CA THR A 105 -3.40 13.06 0.45
C THR A 105 -4.14 12.28 -0.64
N LEU A 106 -3.95 12.62 -1.91
CA LEU A 106 -4.50 11.84 -3.03
C LEU A 106 -3.93 10.41 -3.08
N ALA A 107 -2.65 10.24 -2.77
CA ALA A 107 -2.04 8.92 -2.64
C ALA A 107 -2.64 8.11 -1.49
N GLN A 108 -2.96 8.73 -0.34
CA GLN A 108 -3.65 8.04 0.76
C GLN A 108 -5.08 7.65 0.41
N PHE A 109 -5.81 8.51 -0.28
CA PHE A 109 -7.13 8.17 -0.80
C PHE A 109 -7.05 6.97 -1.76
N THR A 110 -6.09 6.99 -2.69
CA THR A 110 -5.83 5.89 -3.63
C THR A 110 -5.42 4.61 -2.91
N ALA A 111 -4.59 4.71 -1.87
CA ALA A 111 -4.17 3.59 -1.03
C ALA A 111 -5.38 2.96 -0.30
N SER A 112 -6.29 3.78 0.23
CA SER A 112 -7.54 3.33 0.86
C SER A 112 -8.45 2.61 -0.14
N ALA A 113 -8.63 3.16 -1.33
CA ALA A 113 -9.40 2.53 -2.39
C ALA A 113 -8.78 1.19 -2.84
N ALA A 114 -7.45 1.14 -3.00
CA ALA A 114 -6.74 -0.09 -3.32
C ALA A 114 -6.92 -1.14 -2.20
N ASN A 115 -6.86 -0.74 -0.94
CA ASN A 115 -7.11 -1.63 0.20
C ASN A 115 -8.51 -2.23 0.24
N ARG A 116 -9.52 -1.58 -0.36
CA ARG A 116 -10.86 -2.17 -0.47
C ARG A 116 -10.93 -3.33 -1.46
N ILE A 117 -9.99 -3.40 -2.41
CA ILE A 117 -9.93 -4.41 -3.46
C ILE A 117 -8.89 -5.49 -3.13
N THR A 118 -7.95 -5.20 -2.24
CA THR A 118 -6.86 -6.12 -1.87
C THR A 118 -6.98 -6.60 -0.42
N PRO A 119 -6.73 -7.89 -0.13
CA PRO A 119 -6.69 -8.38 1.24
C PRO A 119 -5.45 -7.86 2.00
N GLY A 120 -5.58 -7.75 3.33
CA GLY A 120 -4.43 -7.60 4.24
C GLY A 120 -3.65 -6.29 4.15
N GLY A 121 -4.23 -5.21 3.60
CA GLY A 121 -3.56 -3.92 3.51
C GLY A 121 -2.50 -3.81 2.39
N LEU A 122 -2.40 -4.84 1.53
CA LEU A 122 -1.37 -4.92 0.49
C LEU A 122 -1.51 -3.83 -0.57
N GLY A 123 -2.73 -3.38 -0.88
CA GLY A 123 -3.01 -2.33 -1.86
C GLY A 123 -2.44 -0.98 -1.41
N ALA A 124 -2.64 -0.62 -0.15
CA ALA A 124 -2.06 0.59 0.43
C ALA A 124 -0.54 0.50 0.49
N ALA A 125 0.02 -0.66 0.87
CA ALA A 125 1.46 -0.85 0.88
C ALA A 125 2.07 -0.68 -0.53
N ALA A 126 1.43 -1.25 -1.56
CA ALA A 126 1.88 -1.13 -2.95
C ALA A 126 1.79 0.31 -3.47
N VAL A 127 0.64 0.98 -3.25
CA VAL A 127 0.43 2.37 -3.67
C VAL A 127 1.43 3.30 -2.97
N ASN A 128 1.58 3.20 -1.65
CA ASN A 128 2.48 4.05 -0.88
C ASN A 128 3.96 3.81 -1.27
N THR A 129 4.37 2.55 -1.44
CA THR A 129 5.74 2.22 -1.88
C THR A 129 6.01 2.78 -3.28
N ARG A 130 5.09 2.59 -4.23
CA ARG A 130 5.24 3.11 -5.60
C ARG A 130 5.27 4.64 -5.62
N TYR A 131 4.40 5.28 -4.85
CA TYR A 131 4.39 6.74 -4.70
C TYR A 131 5.74 7.25 -4.19
N LEU A 132 6.28 6.68 -3.11
CA LEU A 132 7.58 7.06 -2.56
C LEU A 132 8.73 6.85 -3.55
N VAL A 133 8.74 5.73 -4.28
CA VAL A 133 9.75 5.45 -5.31
C VAL A 133 9.66 6.45 -6.46
N CYS A 134 8.46 6.77 -6.94
CA CYS A 134 8.24 7.80 -7.96
C CYS A 134 8.64 9.20 -7.48
N ARG A 135 8.61 9.46 -6.17
CA ARG A 135 9.12 10.70 -5.56
C ARG A 135 10.64 10.65 -5.31
N GLY A 136 11.32 9.59 -5.72
CA GLY A 136 12.77 9.45 -5.66
C GLY A 136 13.32 8.89 -4.34
N LEU A 137 12.52 8.16 -3.56
CA LEU A 137 13.08 7.33 -2.49
C LEU A 137 13.61 6.01 -3.07
N PRO A 138 14.79 5.53 -2.65
CA PRO A 138 15.23 4.19 -2.99
C PRO A 138 14.28 3.15 -2.36
N LEU A 139 14.02 2.07 -3.10
CA LEU A 139 13.05 1.04 -2.75
C LEU A 139 13.16 0.52 -1.30
N PRO A 140 14.37 0.24 -0.75
CA PRO A 140 14.50 -0.22 0.64
C PRO A 140 13.98 0.81 1.66
N ARG A 141 14.27 2.11 1.44
CA ARG A 141 13.79 3.18 2.32
C ARG A 141 12.28 3.38 2.19
N ALA A 142 11.74 3.26 0.99
CA ALA A 142 10.30 3.32 0.76
C ALA A 142 9.57 2.18 1.49
N ALA A 143 10.12 0.96 1.43
CA ALA A 143 9.55 -0.19 2.14
C ALA A 143 9.57 -0.02 3.66
N VAL A 144 10.67 0.50 4.22
CA VAL A 144 10.76 0.80 5.66
C VAL A 144 9.76 1.86 6.08
N ALA A 145 9.62 2.96 5.31
CA ALA A 145 8.65 4.01 5.62
C ALA A 145 7.21 3.47 5.62
N VAL A 146 6.87 2.59 4.68
CA VAL A 146 5.56 1.93 4.64
C VAL A 146 5.38 0.97 5.82
N ALA A 147 6.40 0.17 6.16
CA ALA A 147 6.34 -0.72 7.32
C ALA A 147 6.11 0.07 8.61
N VAL A 148 6.82 1.19 8.80
CA VAL A 148 6.64 2.10 9.94
C VAL A 148 5.22 2.66 9.98
N LEU A 149 4.68 3.09 8.83
CA LEU A 149 3.30 3.59 8.75
C LEU A 149 2.28 2.54 9.17
N GLN A 150 2.44 1.29 8.72
CA GLN A 150 1.53 0.19 9.06
C GLN A 150 1.61 -0.17 10.56
N VAL A 151 2.82 -0.22 11.11
CA VAL A 151 3.03 -0.49 12.54
C VAL A 151 2.51 0.65 13.41
N ALA A 152 2.68 1.91 12.98
CA ALA A 152 2.17 3.07 13.69
C ALA A 152 0.64 3.19 13.65
N GLY A 153 -0.02 2.59 12.66
CA GLY A 153 -1.48 2.47 12.61
C GLY A 153 -2.05 1.55 13.69
N ALA A 154 -1.38 0.44 13.98
CA ALA A 154 -1.83 -0.55 14.97
C ALA A 154 -2.15 0.01 16.38
N PRO A 155 -1.31 0.85 17.01
CA PRO A 155 -1.66 1.46 18.28
C PRO A 155 -2.82 2.44 18.18
N ALA A 156 -3.00 3.14 17.06
CA ALA A 156 -4.17 4.00 16.86
C ALA A 156 -5.46 3.18 16.78
N ASP A 157 -5.43 2.05 16.07
CA ASP A 157 -6.54 1.11 15.98
C ASP A 157 -6.85 0.48 17.36
N LEU A 158 -5.82 0.10 18.13
CA LEU A 158 -5.97 -0.43 19.49
C LEU A 158 -6.53 0.60 20.47
N LEU A 159 -6.09 1.85 20.39
CA LEU A 159 -6.61 2.93 21.23
C LEU A 159 -8.06 3.24 20.90
N LEU A 160 -8.42 3.30 19.61
CA LEU A 160 -9.80 3.50 19.18
C LEU A 160 -10.70 2.34 19.65
N LEU A 161 -10.23 1.10 19.52
CA LEU A 161 -10.94 -0.07 20.01
C LEU A 161 -11.13 0.00 21.53
N GLY A 162 -10.08 0.33 22.28
CA GLY A 162 -10.14 0.51 23.73
C GLY A 162 -11.12 1.60 24.15
N ALA A 163 -11.16 2.73 23.43
CA ALA A 163 -12.08 3.83 23.70
C ALA A 163 -13.55 3.49 23.39
N VAL A 164 -13.82 2.60 22.44
CA VAL A 164 -15.19 2.15 22.11
C VAL A 164 -15.71 1.10 23.10
N VAL A 165 -14.81 0.28 23.65
CA VAL A 165 -15.15 -0.78 24.61
C VAL A 165 -15.27 -0.25 26.05
N ALA A 166 -14.66 0.90 26.35
CA ALA A 166 -14.76 1.59 27.64
C ALA A 166 -16.06 2.38 27.78
#